data_AF-A0A1F9N2L5-F1
#
_entry.id   AF-A0A1F9N2L5-F1
#
_cell.length_a   1.000
_cell.length_b   1.000
_cell.length_c   1.000
_cell.angle_alpha   90.00
_cell.angle_beta   90.00
_cell.angle_gamma   90.00
#
_symmetry.space_group_name_H-M   'P 1'
#
loop_
_entity.id
_entity.type
_entity.pdbx_description
1 polymer ?
#
loop_
_entity_poly.entity_id
_entity_poly.type
_entity_poly.pdbx_seq_one_letter_code
_entity_poly.pdbx_strand_id
1 'polypeptide(L)' 'MEGLAPAPGEIFLDGTTGAGGHAAEIAARIGPRGLLVCADADPSMLGIAGPRLS' A
#
# COMPACT_ATOMS: atom_id res chain seq x y z
N MET A 1 -8.81 -3.22 8.27
CA MET A 1 -9.32 -2.96 6.90
C MET A 1 -10.79 -3.34 6.79
N GLU A 2 -11.68 -2.64 7.50
CA GLU A 2 -13.14 -2.79 7.29
C GLU A 2 -13.59 -1.69 6.33
N GLY A 3 -14.23 -2.07 5.22
CA GLY A 3 -14.81 -1.15 4.23
C GLY A 3 -14.12 -1.10 2.87
N LEU A 4 -12.83 -1.43 2.77
CA LEU A 4 -12.15 -1.63 1.49
C LEU A 4 -12.21 -3.10 1.10
N ALA A 5 -12.58 -3.39 -0.15
CA ALA A 5 -12.59 -4.74 -0.72
C ALA A 5 -11.63 -4.84 -1.92
N PRO A 6 -10.30 -4.76 -1.72
CA PRO A 6 -9.34 -4.83 -2.82
C PRO A 6 -9.41 -6.20 -3.49
N ALA A 7 -9.48 -6.19 -4.82
CA ALA A 7 -9.56 -7.37 -5.65
C ALA A 7 -8.33 -7.51 -6.56
N PRO A 8 -8.02 -8.74 -7.02
CA PRO A 8 -6.86 -8.98 -7.88
C PRO A 8 -6.87 -8.14 -9.16
N GLY A 9 -5.77 -7.44 -9.43
CA GLY A 9 -5.61 -6.59 -10.62
C GLY A 9 -6.06 -5.14 -10.47
N GLU A 10 -6.60 -4.75 -9.31
CA GLU A 10 -7.02 -3.37 -9.07
C GLU A 10 -5.84 -2.41 -8.82
N ILE A 11 -6.11 -1.11 -8.99
CA ILE A 11 -5.19 -0.02 -8.73
C ILE A 11 -5.68 0.74 -7.48
N PHE A 12 -4.80 0.92 -6.49
CA PHE A 12 -5.10 1.62 -5.24
C PHE A 12 -4.08 2.73 -4.96
N LEU A 13 -4.53 3.74 -4.21
CA LEU A 13 -3.69 4.75 -3.59
C LEU A 13 -3.83 4.62 -2.07
N ASP A 14 -2.72 4.36 -1.38
CA ASP A 14 -2.61 4.61 0.06
C ASP A 14 -1.97 5.99 0.26
N GLY A 15 -2.81 6.98 0.61
CA GLY A 15 -2.38 8.36 0.81
C GLY A 15 -1.72 8.62 2.17
N THR A 16 -1.71 7.63 3.05
CA THR A 16 -1.19 7.71 4.43
C THR A 16 -0.43 6.43 4.75
N THR A 17 0.55 6.09 3.89
CA THR A 17 1.25 4.80 3.91
C THR A 17 1.85 4.49 5.29
N GLY A 18 2.32 5.52 6.01
CA GLY A 18 2.99 5.37 7.28
C GLY A 18 4.13 4.36 7.16
N ALA A 19 4.21 3.40 8.08
CA ALA A 19 5.23 2.35 8.05
C ALA A 19 4.88 1.16 7.12
N GLY A 20 3.81 1.25 6.33
CA GLY A 20 3.44 0.27 5.29
C GLY A 20 2.63 -0.94 5.75
N GLY A 21 2.04 -0.90 6.95
CA GLY A 21 1.25 -2.02 7.49
C GLY A 21 0.00 -2.34 6.66
N HIS A 22 -0.89 -1.36 6.48
CA HIS A 22 -2.11 -1.52 5.68
C HIS A 22 -1.81 -1.65 4.18
N ALA A 23 -0.84 -0.88 3.67
CA ALA A 23 -0.36 -0.99 2.30
C ALA A 23 0.04 -2.42 1.93
N ALA A 24 0.76 -3.14 2.81
CA ALA A 24 1.14 -4.54 2.56
C ALA A 24 -0.08 -5.48 2.44
N GLU A 25 -1.12 -5.26 3.26
CA GLU A 25 -2.36 -6.05 3.16
C GLU A 25 -3.14 -5.76 1.86
N ILE A 26 -3.17 -4.50 1.41
CA ILE A 26 -3.77 -4.14 0.12
C ILE A 26 -2.99 -4.77 -1.03
N ALA A 27 -1.67 -4.61 -1.05
CA ALA A 27 -0.78 -5.17 -2.07
C ALA A 27 -0.94 -6.69 -2.20
N ALA A 28 -1.03 -7.40 -1.08
CA ALA A 28 -1.25 -8.85 -1.07
C ALA A 28 -2.59 -9.26 -1.70
N ARG A 29 -3.65 -8.46 -1.51
CA ARG A 29 -5.00 -8.74 -2.04
C ARG A 29 -5.13 -8.44 -3.53
N ILE A 30 -4.57 -7.30 -3.98
CA ILE A 30 -4.60 -6.94 -5.41
C ILE A 30 -3.61 -7.77 -6.25
N GLY A 31 -2.60 -8.34 -5.61
CA GLY A 31 -1.69 -9.31 -6.20
C GLY A 31 -0.81 -8.73 -7.31
N PRO A 32 -0.07 -9.59 -8.04
CA PRO A 32 1.00 -9.18 -8.96
C PRO A 32 0.49 -8.48 -10.23
N ARG A 33 -0.81 -8.53 -10.51
CA ARG A 33 -1.43 -7.80 -11.62
C ARG A 33 -1.98 -6.43 -11.19
N GLY A 34 -2.05 -6.17 -9.88
CA GLY A 34 -2.51 -4.91 -9.34
C GLY A 34 -1.37 -3.90 -9.21
N LEU A 35 -1.74 -2.66 -8.86
CA LEU A 35 -0.79 -1.60 -8.57
C LEU A 35 -1.21 -0.88 -7.29
N LEU A 36 -0.31 -0.81 -6.32
CA LEU A 36 -0.48 0.03 -5.14
C LEU A 36 0.49 1.21 -5.22
N VAL A 37 -0.07 2.41 -5.28
CA VAL A 37 0.70 3.65 -5.14
C VAL A 37 0.68 4.05 -3.68
N CYS A 38 1.86 4.23 -3.10
CA CYS A 38 2.05 4.63 -1.71
C CYS A 38 2.50 6.08 -1.66
N ALA A 39 1.80 6.89 -0.89
CA ALA A 39 2.17 8.26 -0.58
C ALA A 39 2.12 8.51 0.93
N ASP A 40 2.96 9.43 1.37
CA ASP A 40 2.93 9.98 2.73
C ASP A 40 3.45 11.42 2.66
N ALA A 41 2.91 12.29 3.50
CA ALA A 41 3.37 13.67 3.59
C ALA A 41 4.74 13.76 4.31
N ASP A 42 5.03 12.80 5.20
CA ASP A 42 6.33 12.67 5.83
C ASP A 42 7.24 11.75 4.98
N PRO A 43 8.27 12.29 4.32
CA PRO A 43 9.17 11.48 3.50
C PRO A 43 9.95 10.45 4.31
N SER A 44 10.11 10.62 5.63
CA SER A 44 10.76 9.62 6.48
C SER A 44 9.96 8.32 6.58
N MET A 45 8.63 8.41 6.53
CA MET A 45 7.74 7.24 6.57
C MET A 45 7.89 6.39 5.31
N LEU A 46 8.06 7.03 4.14
CA LEU A 46 8.35 6.31 2.88
C LEU A 46 9.69 5.57 2.93
N GLY A 47 10.70 6.14 3.60
CA GLY A 47 11.97 5.46 3.86
C GLY A 47 11.85 4.21 4.74
N ILE A 48 10.92 4.23 5.70
CA ILE A 48 10.61 3.10 6.58
C ILE A 48 9.79 2.04 5.85
N ALA A 49 8.78 2.46 5.07
CA ALA A 49 7.87 1.56 4.38
C ALA A 49 8.51 0.87 3.17
N GLY A 50 9.39 1.56 2.44
CA GLY A 50 10.00 1.08 1.19
C GLY A 50 10.56 -0.35 1.27
N PRO A 51 11.48 -0.66 2.21
CA PRO A 51 12.05 -2.01 2.35
C PRO A 51 11.02 -3.13 2.65
N ARG A 52 9.82 -2.77 3.16
CA ARG A 52 8.73 -3.72 3.44
C ARG A 52 7.82 -3.95 2.23
N LEU A 53 7.78 -3.00 1.29
CA LEU A 53 6.85 -2.97 0.16
C LEU A 53 7.54 -3.20 -1.20
N SER A 54 8.85 -3.44 -1.22
CA SER A 54 9.68 -3.70 -2.40
C SER A 54 9.73 -5.17 -2.80
#